data_AF-A0A8X6VDH4-F1
#
_entry.id   AF-A0A8X6VDH4-F1
#
_cell.length_a   1.000
_cell.length_b   1.000
_cell.length_c   1.000
_cell.angle_alpha   90.00
_cell.angle_beta   90.00
_cell.angle_gamma   90.00
#
_symmetry.space_group_name_H-M   'P 1'
#
loop_
_entity.id
_entity.type
_entity.pdbx_description
1 polymer ?
#
loop_
_entity_poly.entity_id
_entity_poly.type
_entity_poly.pdbx_seq_one_letter_code
_entity_poly.pdbx_strand_id
1 'polypeptide(L)'
;MLVVDKITDLTPVKNLNVKGLIPENINLADDSFYVPGPIDCLLGAEIFSELLRSGQIRSENTNLIFQNTVFGFVASESNSFADTEARVHCGLIKGDLNQTLKMFWELENVEVEKTKNEEAIFCESRDIALKRLNALWTRLIRDPQNLKLYRDFIHEYDQLGHMKEVVAEYDNSEVAYYMPHHGVL
;
A
#
# COMPACT_ATOMS: atom_id res chain seq x y z
N MET A 1 1.06 -13.51 -1.34
CA MET A 1 1.71 -12.68 -0.31
C MET A 1 2.56 -11.69 -1.03
N LEU A 2 2.32 -10.39 -0.85
CA LEU A 2 3.34 -9.41 -1.17
C LEU A 2 4.12 -9.18 0.12
N VAL A 3 5.17 -9.98 0.33
CA VAL A 3 6.21 -9.60 1.29
C VAL A 3 7.19 -8.79 0.46
N VAL A 4 7.15 -7.48 0.66
CA VAL A 4 8.14 -6.57 0.09
C VAL A 4 9.26 -6.42 1.09
N ASP A 5 10.48 -6.78 0.68
CA ASP A 5 11.69 -6.64 1.50
C ASP A 5 11.96 -5.18 1.89
N LYS A 6 11.34 -4.23 1.17
CA LYS A 6 11.51 -2.79 1.33
C LYS A 6 10.23 -2.06 0.93
N ILE A 7 9.68 -1.26 1.84
CA ILE A 7 8.44 -0.50 1.60
C ILE A 7 8.72 0.80 0.84
N THR A 8 9.84 1.48 1.15
CA THR A 8 10.25 2.72 0.48
C THR A 8 11.77 2.82 0.33
N ASP A 9 12.24 3.55 -0.68
CA ASP A 9 13.62 4.02 -0.76
C ASP A 9 13.92 5.16 0.22
N LEU A 10 15.14 5.71 0.19
CA LEU A 10 15.50 6.87 1.00
C LEU A 10 14.57 8.03 0.70
N THR A 11 14.12 8.69 1.77
CA THR A 11 13.21 9.83 1.69
C THR A 11 13.85 11.02 2.41
N PRO A 12 13.91 12.20 1.77
CA PRO A 12 13.66 12.47 0.35
C PRO A 12 14.70 11.77 -0.55
N VAL A 13 14.36 11.56 -1.83
CA VAL A 13 15.28 10.90 -2.80
C VAL A 13 16.54 11.73 -3.07
N LYS A 14 16.45 13.05 -2.88
CA LYS A 14 17.54 14.01 -3.08
C LYS A 14 17.52 15.03 -1.95
N ASN A 15 18.68 15.65 -1.70
CA ASN A 15 18.75 16.77 -0.76
C ASN A 15 17.85 17.91 -1.22
N LEU A 16 17.05 18.43 -0.30
CA LEU A 16 16.21 19.60 -0.51
C LEU A 16 16.97 20.85 -0.03
N ASN A 17 16.95 21.91 -0.83
CA ASN A 17 17.51 23.19 -0.40
C ASN A 17 16.49 23.91 0.49
N VAL A 18 16.65 23.79 1.81
CA VAL A 18 15.74 24.38 2.81
C VAL A 18 16.17 25.74 3.35
N LYS A 19 17.24 26.33 2.82
CA LYS A 19 17.77 27.60 3.32
C LYS A 19 16.75 28.73 3.12
N GLY A 20 16.28 29.31 4.22
CA GLY A 20 15.25 30.36 4.19
C GLY A 20 13.81 29.86 3.99
N LEU A 21 13.60 28.53 3.99
CA LEU A 21 12.27 27.93 3.86
C LEU A 21 11.63 27.57 5.20
N ILE A 22 12.47 27.21 6.17
CA ILE A 22 12.06 26.82 7.52
C ILE A 22 11.80 28.09 8.34
N PRO A 23 10.58 28.26 8.91
CA PRO A 23 10.27 29.37 9.80
C PRO A 23 11.20 29.43 11.01
N GLU A 24 11.52 30.62 11.48
CA GLU A 24 12.27 30.78 12.73
C GLU A 24 11.45 30.30 13.94
N ASN A 25 12.13 29.75 14.95
CA ASN A 25 11.56 29.36 16.25
C ASN A 25 10.50 28.25 16.20
N ILE A 26 10.59 27.31 15.25
CA ILE A 26 9.79 26.08 15.28
C ILE A 26 10.64 24.89 15.69
N ASN A 27 10.04 23.93 16.38
CA ASN A 27 10.63 22.63 16.63
C ASN A 27 10.14 21.65 15.55
N LEU A 28 11.04 21.13 14.72
CA LEU A 28 10.67 20.16 13.69
C LEU A 28 10.52 18.77 14.31
N ALA A 29 9.66 17.95 13.71
CA ALA A 29 9.57 16.53 14.09
C ALA A 29 10.81 15.74 13.61
N ASP A 30 11.45 16.21 12.55
CA ASP A 30 12.69 15.69 11.99
C ASP A 30 13.55 16.87 11.51
N ASP A 31 14.64 17.15 12.22
CA ASP A 31 15.61 18.23 11.90
C ASP A 31 16.43 17.95 10.63
N SER A 32 16.30 16.75 10.07
CA SER A 32 17.01 16.26 8.89
C SER A 32 16.07 15.87 7.74
N PHE A 33 14.79 16.26 7.76
CA PHE A 33 13.79 15.88 6.75
C PHE A 33 14.16 16.25 5.29
N TYR A 34 15.14 17.14 5.12
CA TYR A 34 15.65 17.60 3.83
C TYR A 34 16.87 16.81 3.34
N VAL A 35 17.38 15.88 4.14
CA VAL A 35 18.52 15.01 3.83
C VAL A 35 17.98 13.60 3.55
N PRO A 36 18.39 12.94 2.45
CA PRO A 36 17.98 11.56 2.18
C PRO A 36 18.29 10.62 3.35
N GLY A 37 17.25 10.02 3.92
CA GLY A 37 17.35 9.10 5.06
C GLY A 37 16.41 7.90 4.94
N PRO A 38 16.65 6.81 5.69
CA PRO A 38 15.71 5.70 5.79
C PRO A 38 14.45 6.13 6.57
N ILE A 39 13.34 5.43 6.35
CA ILE A 39 12.15 5.58 7.19
C ILE A 39 12.34 4.71 8.44
N ASP A 40 12.36 5.33 9.62
CA ASP A 40 12.54 4.63 10.89
C ASP A 40 11.25 3.94 11.37
N CYS A 41 10.08 4.52 11.07
CA CYS A 41 8.80 3.95 11.46
C CYS A 41 7.66 4.32 10.49
N LEU A 42 6.67 3.41 10.38
CA LEU A 42 5.40 3.67 9.70
C LEU A 42 4.31 3.80 10.75
N LEU A 43 3.55 4.88 10.67
CA LEU A 43 2.43 5.15 11.58
C LEU A 43 1.12 4.78 10.90
N GLY A 44 0.26 4.05 11.61
CA GLY A 44 -1.07 3.70 11.15
C GLY A 44 -1.95 4.93 10.92
N ALA A 45 -2.84 4.87 9.94
CA ALA A 45 -3.75 5.98 9.63
C ALA A 45 -4.77 6.23 10.75
N GLU A 46 -5.05 5.22 11.58
CA GLU A 46 -5.97 5.28 12.71
C GLU A 46 -5.56 6.29 13.79
N ILE A 47 -4.25 6.52 13.98
CA ILE A 47 -3.76 7.51 14.95
C ILE A 47 -3.55 8.89 14.34
N PHE A 48 -3.63 9.04 13.01
CA PHE A 48 -3.31 10.28 12.29
C PHE A 48 -3.98 11.53 12.92
N SER A 49 -5.28 11.43 13.19
CA SER A 49 -6.07 12.53 13.75
C SER A 49 -5.65 12.91 15.18
N GLU A 50 -5.08 11.98 15.93
CA GLU A 50 -4.60 12.20 17.31
C GLU A 50 -3.23 12.89 17.33
N LEU A 51 -2.43 12.67 16.29
CA LEU A 51 -1.10 13.26 16.14
C LEU A 51 -1.17 14.74 15.78
N LEU A 52 -2.21 15.18 15.07
CA LEU A 52 -2.37 16.56 14.65
C LEU A 52 -2.58 17.49 15.85
N ARG A 53 -1.90 18.64 15.82
CA ARG A 53 -2.05 19.73 16.79
C ARG A 53 -2.51 21.00 16.10
N SER A 54 -3.04 21.94 16.87
CA SER A 54 -3.32 23.28 16.36
C SER A 54 -2.00 23.98 15.99
N GLY A 55 -2.05 24.73 14.89
CA GLY A 55 -0.89 25.44 14.36
C GLY A 55 -0.52 24.93 12.97
N GLN A 56 -0.56 25.84 12.01
CA GLN A 56 -0.08 25.61 10.66
C GLN A 56 0.63 26.88 10.20
N ILE A 57 1.81 26.73 9.63
CA ILE A 57 2.60 27.84 9.08
C ILE A 57 2.79 27.57 7.60
N ARG A 58 2.39 28.52 6.76
CA ARG A 58 2.63 28.45 5.31
C ARG A 58 3.87 29.27 5.01
N SER A 59 4.82 28.69 4.31
CA SER A 59 5.99 29.42 3.84
C SER A 59 5.55 30.44 2.79
N GLU A 60 6.00 31.69 2.90
CA GLU A 60 5.62 32.74 1.94
C GLU A 60 6.28 32.54 0.56
N ASN A 61 7.46 31.92 0.56
CA ASN A 61 8.32 31.79 -0.63
C ASN A 61 8.25 30.40 -1.27
N THR A 62 7.48 29.47 -0.72
CA THR A 62 7.33 28.11 -1.25
C THR A 62 5.94 27.55 -1.01
N ASN A 63 5.63 26.44 -1.67
CA ASN A 63 4.42 25.67 -1.43
C ASN A 63 4.47 24.84 -0.13
N LEU A 64 5.49 25.01 0.71
CA LEU A 64 5.62 24.25 1.95
C LEU A 64 4.63 24.74 3.01
N ILE A 65 3.98 23.76 3.62
CA ILE A 65 3.12 23.89 4.78
C ILE A 65 3.78 23.13 5.92
N PHE A 66 4.01 23.83 7.03
CA PHE A 66 4.45 23.24 8.28
C PHE A 66 3.23 23.01 9.16
N GLN A 67 2.93 21.75 9.43
CA GLN A 67 1.81 21.34 10.27
C GLN A 67 2.33 20.93 11.65
N ASN A 68 1.77 21.51 12.71
CA ASN A 68 2.12 21.13 14.07
C ASN A 68 1.56 19.73 14.40
N THR A 69 2.38 18.89 15.03
CA THR A 69 2.01 17.54 15.47
C THR A 69 2.53 17.29 16.89
N VAL A 70 2.18 16.14 17.47
CA VAL A 70 2.73 15.69 18.76
C VAL A 70 4.26 15.56 18.78
N PHE A 71 4.89 15.33 17.62
CA PHE A 71 6.34 15.15 17.49
C PHE A 71 7.08 16.44 17.18
N GLY A 72 6.37 17.51 16.84
CA GLY A 72 6.92 18.74 16.27
C GLY A 72 6.27 19.09 14.94
N PHE A 73 6.76 20.13 14.28
CA PHE A 73 6.28 20.54 12.97
C PHE A 73 6.78 19.58 11.88
N VAL A 74 5.85 19.09 11.07
CA VAL A 74 6.16 18.31 9.85
C VAL A 74 5.99 19.20 8.63
N ALA A 75 6.87 19.05 7.64
CA ALA A 75 6.81 19.78 6.39
C ALA A 75 6.06 18.97 5.33
N SER A 76 5.11 19.60 4.65
CA SER A 76 4.36 19.02 3.53
C SER A 76 4.29 20.02 2.39
N GLU A 77 4.37 19.55 1.15
CA GLU A 77 4.15 20.42 -0.01
C GLU A 77 2.66 20.50 -0.36
N SER A 78 2.16 21.72 -0.56
CA SER A 78 0.85 22.00 -1.10
C SER A 78 0.96 22.25 -2.60
N ASN A 79 0.91 21.18 -3.41
CA ASN A 79 0.95 21.29 -4.86
C ASN A 79 -0.16 22.21 -5.39
N SER A 80 0.21 23.38 -5.92
CA SER A 80 -0.48 23.92 -7.08
C SER A 80 0.10 23.20 -8.30
N PHE A 81 -0.73 22.41 -8.99
CA PHE A 81 -0.32 21.55 -10.11
C PHE A 81 0.42 22.34 -11.19
N ALA A 82 1.74 22.41 -11.10
CA ALA A 82 2.63 22.89 -12.15
C ALA A 82 3.48 21.71 -12.61
N ASP A 83 3.03 21.12 -13.71
CA ASP A 83 3.72 20.23 -14.65
C ASP A 83 5.12 19.74 -14.23
N THR A 84 5.22 18.55 -13.66
CA THR A 84 6.46 17.78 -13.67
C THR A 84 6.13 16.29 -13.78
N GLU A 85 6.72 15.62 -14.76
CA GLU A 85 6.35 14.30 -15.30
C GLU A 85 6.53 13.10 -14.34
N ALA A 86 6.77 13.32 -13.05
CA ALA A 86 6.84 12.26 -12.05
C ALA A 86 5.45 12.05 -11.40
N ARG A 87 4.57 11.31 -12.09
CA ARG A 87 3.27 10.92 -11.53
C ARG A 87 3.47 9.88 -10.42
N VAL A 88 3.59 10.32 -9.18
CA VAL A 88 3.39 9.45 -8.01
C VAL A 88 1.88 9.28 -7.86
N HIS A 89 1.37 8.08 -8.17
CA HIS A 89 -0.02 7.74 -7.91
C HIS A 89 -0.24 7.60 -6.39
N CYS A 90 -0.69 8.69 -5.75
CA CYS A 90 -1.31 8.59 -4.43
C CYS A 90 -2.78 8.23 -4.63
N GLY A 91 -3.16 7.00 -4.28
CA GLY A 91 -4.54 6.51 -4.35
C GLY A 91 -5.37 7.12 -3.23
N LEU A 92 -5.87 8.34 -3.41
CA LEU A 92 -6.92 8.88 -2.54
C LEU A 92 -8.27 8.31 -3.01
N ILE A 93 -8.79 7.30 -2.32
CA ILE A 93 -10.14 6.80 -2.63
C ILE A 93 -11.14 7.86 -2.19
N LYS A 94 -11.68 8.60 -3.15
CA LYS A 94 -12.76 9.57 -2.92
C LYS A 94 -14.10 8.86 -3.14
N GLY A 95 -14.77 8.52 -2.05
CA GLY A 95 -16.06 7.83 -2.02
C GLY A 95 -16.56 7.69 -0.58
N ASP A 96 -17.81 7.28 -0.37
CA ASP A 96 -18.27 6.91 0.97
C ASP A 96 -17.37 5.78 1.48
N LEU A 97 -16.55 6.10 2.47
CA LEU A 97 -15.61 5.17 3.10
C LEU A 97 -16.33 3.89 3.53
N ASN A 98 -17.58 3.99 3.99
CA ASN A 98 -18.37 2.83 4.37
C ASN A 98 -18.73 1.95 3.17
N GLN A 99 -19.05 2.53 2.01
CA GLN A 99 -19.37 1.75 0.82
C GLN A 99 -18.14 1.09 0.22
N THR A 100 -16.99 1.78 0.19
CA THR A 100 -15.73 1.21 -0.27
C THR A 100 -15.22 0.14 0.70
N LEU A 101 -15.25 0.39 2.01
CA LEU A 101 -14.92 -0.61 3.02
C LEU A 101 -15.91 -1.77 2.96
N LYS A 102 -17.20 -1.51 2.76
CA LYS A 102 -18.19 -2.58 2.59
C LYS A 102 -17.91 -3.42 1.36
N MET A 103 -17.55 -2.83 0.22
CA MET A 103 -17.13 -3.60 -0.96
C MET A 103 -15.85 -4.38 -0.70
N PHE A 104 -14.87 -3.81 0.02
CA PHE A 104 -13.65 -4.48 0.44
C PHE A 104 -13.94 -5.67 1.37
N TRP A 105 -14.77 -5.46 2.40
CA TRP A 105 -15.16 -6.48 3.37
C TRP A 105 -16.13 -7.52 2.78
N GLU A 106 -17.04 -7.16 1.86
CA GLU A 106 -17.85 -8.13 1.08
C GLU A 106 -16.95 -8.97 0.15
N LEU A 107 -15.84 -8.38 -0.32
CA LEU A 107 -14.79 -9.08 -1.04
C LEU A 107 -13.80 -9.84 -0.14
N GLU A 108 -13.87 -9.75 1.19
CA GLU A 108 -13.00 -10.51 2.12
C GLU A 108 -13.79 -11.49 2.99
N ASN A 109 -15.07 -11.23 3.25
CA ASN A 109 -15.95 -12.08 4.05
C ASN A 109 -16.30 -13.36 3.28
N VAL A 110 -15.57 -14.42 3.59
CA VAL A 110 -16.13 -15.76 3.58
C VAL A 110 -16.54 -16.02 5.02
N GLU A 111 -17.83 -16.23 5.26
CA GLU A 111 -18.30 -16.65 6.58
C GLU A 111 -17.63 -17.98 6.92
N VAL A 112 -16.60 -17.95 7.78
CA VAL A 112 -15.98 -19.15 8.33
C VAL A 112 -16.79 -19.52 9.57
N GLU A 113 -17.60 -20.58 9.46
CA GLU A 113 -18.23 -21.18 10.63
C GLU A 113 -17.12 -21.66 11.58
N LYS A 114 -17.02 -21.01 12.74
CA LYS A 114 -15.99 -21.29 13.75
C LYS A 114 -16.22 -22.65 14.38
N THR A 115 -15.73 -23.72 13.76
CA THR A 115 -15.32 -24.96 14.45
C THR A 115 -14.53 -25.86 13.51
N LYS A 116 -13.22 -26.05 13.77
CA LYS A 116 -12.48 -27.34 13.86
C LYS A 116 -10.98 -27.20 13.53
N ASN A 117 -10.23 -28.24 13.91
CA ASN A 117 -8.76 -28.42 13.98
C ASN A 117 -7.95 -27.89 12.77
N GLU A 118 -6.64 -27.76 12.95
CA GLU A 118 -5.64 -27.19 12.02
C GLU A 118 -5.71 -27.73 10.57
N GLU A 119 -6.08 -29.01 10.37
CA GLU A 119 -6.29 -29.61 9.04
C GLU A 119 -7.51 -29.04 8.29
N ALA A 120 -8.55 -28.59 9.00
CA ALA A 120 -9.72 -27.97 8.38
C ALA A 120 -9.42 -26.55 7.87
N ILE A 121 -8.63 -25.77 8.63
CA ILE A 121 -8.18 -24.42 8.26
C ILE A 121 -7.36 -24.47 6.96
N PHE A 122 -6.57 -25.52 6.78
CA PHE A 122 -5.77 -25.75 5.58
C PHE A 122 -6.63 -25.92 4.32
N CYS A 123 -7.60 -26.84 4.38
CA CYS A 123 -8.55 -27.08 3.30
C CYS A 123 -9.36 -25.81 2.99
N GLU A 124 -9.76 -25.06 4.02
CA GLU A 124 -10.50 -23.81 3.87
C GLU A 124 -9.69 -22.74 3.14
N SER A 125 -8.39 -22.57 3.45
CA SER A 125 -7.54 -21.57 2.77
C SER A 125 -7.46 -21.81 1.26
N ARG A 126 -7.36 -23.08 0.84
CA ARG A 126 -7.31 -23.48 -0.57
C ARG A 126 -8.62 -23.19 -1.29
N ASP A 127 -9.74 -23.55 -0.68
CA ASP A 127 -11.07 -23.33 -1.26
C ASP A 127 -11.39 -21.84 -1.41
N ILE A 128 -11.00 -21.02 -0.42
CA ILE A 128 -11.13 -19.56 -0.47
C ILE A 128 -10.28 -19.00 -1.61
N ALA A 129 -8.99 -19.38 -1.69
CA ALA A 129 -8.09 -18.93 -2.74
C ALA A 129 -8.61 -19.32 -4.14
N LEU A 130 -9.13 -20.55 -4.29
CA LEU A 130 -9.68 -21.03 -5.57
C LEU A 130 -10.96 -20.30 -5.97
N LYS A 131 -11.89 -20.05 -5.04
CA LYS A 131 -13.09 -19.24 -5.29
C LYS A 131 -12.72 -17.83 -5.79
N ARG A 132 -11.73 -17.20 -5.16
CA ARG A 132 -11.24 -15.86 -5.52
C ARG A 132 -10.57 -15.85 -6.89
N LEU A 133 -9.73 -16.85 -7.16
CA LEU A 133 -9.10 -17.03 -8.46
C LEU A 133 -10.14 -17.21 -9.59
N ASN A 134 -11.18 -18.03 -9.36
CA ASN A 134 -12.26 -18.23 -10.33
C ASN A 134 -13.08 -16.95 -10.58
N ALA A 135 -13.34 -16.16 -9.53
CA ALA A 135 -14.02 -14.87 -9.66
C ALA A 135 -13.17 -13.87 -10.48
N LEU A 136 -11.86 -13.82 -10.22
CA LEU A 136 -10.92 -13.02 -10.99
C LEU A 136 -10.91 -13.46 -12.47
N TRP A 137 -10.80 -14.75 -12.74
CA TRP A 137 -10.86 -15.30 -14.10
C TRP A 137 -12.15 -14.94 -14.83
N THR A 138 -13.29 -15.06 -14.15
CA THR A 138 -14.61 -14.70 -14.72
C THR A 138 -14.65 -13.22 -15.10
N ARG A 139 -14.04 -12.34 -14.28
CA ARG A 139 -13.94 -10.90 -14.56
C ARG A 139 -13.01 -10.62 -15.75
N LEU A 140 -11.82 -11.24 -15.77
CA LEU A 140 -10.82 -11.05 -16.83
C LEU A 140 -11.34 -11.50 -18.20
N ILE A 141 -12.04 -12.64 -18.27
CA ILE A 141 -12.59 -13.14 -19.54
C ILE A 141 -13.60 -12.16 -20.16
N ARG A 142 -14.29 -11.34 -19.35
CA ARG A 142 -15.23 -10.32 -19.83
C ARG A 142 -14.54 -9.09 -20.42
N ASP A 143 -13.24 -8.91 -20.17
CA ASP A 143 -12.43 -7.80 -20.68
C ASP A 143 -11.16 -8.35 -21.35
N PRO A 144 -11.18 -8.56 -22.68
CA PRO A 144 -10.05 -9.13 -23.41
C PRO A 144 -8.75 -8.32 -23.32
N GLN A 145 -8.83 -7.00 -23.12
CA GLN A 145 -7.63 -6.15 -22.98
C GLN A 145 -6.99 -6.38 -21.62
N ASN A 146 -7.80 -6.38 -20.57
CA ASN A 146 -7.36 -6.62 -19.21
C ASN A 146 -6.83 -8.06 -19.03
N LEU A 147 -7.47 -9.05 -19.66
CA LEU A 147 -6.97 -10.42 -19.74
C LEU A 147 -5.59 -10.51 -20.38
N LYS A 148 -5.34 -9.74 -21.44
CA LYS A 148 -4.03 -9.71 -22.09
C LYS A 148 -2.96 -9.16 -21.15
N LEU A 149 -3.21 -8.00 -20.54
CA LEU A 149 -2.29 -7.38 -19.57
C LEU A 149 -2.00 -8.32 -18.40
N TYR A 150 -3.03 -9.00 -17.88
CA TYR A 150 -2.87 -10.00 -16.84
C TYR A 150 -1.95 -11.16 -17.23
N ARG A 151 -2.12 -11.69 -18.44
CA ARG A 151 -1.28 -12.78 -18.95
C ARG A 151 0.16 -12.35 -19.15
N ASP A 152 0.37 -11.17 -19.73
CA ASP A 152 1.69 -10.61 -19.96
C ASP A 152 2.42 -10.41 -18.61
N PHE A 153 1.73 -9.86 -17.61
CA PHE A 153 2.25 -9.71 -16.24
C PHE A 153 2.61 -11.05 -15.59
N ILE A 154 1.71 -12.04 -15.57
CA ILE A 154 1.98 -13.34 -14.94
C ILE A 154 3.16 -14.04 -15.62
N HIS A 155 3.30 -13.89 -16.94
CA HIS A 155 4.43 -14.47 -17.67
C HIS A 155 5.76 -13.80 -17.31
N GLU A 156 5.80 -12.47 -17.21
CA GLU A 156 6.97 -11.74 -16.74
C GLU A 156 7.32 -12.13 -15.30
N TYR A 157 6.32 -12.21 -14.42
CA TYR A 157 6.50 -12.56 -13.01
C TYR A 157 7.10 -13.97 -12.82
N ASP A 158 6.72 -14.92 -13.67
CA ASP A 158 7.31 -16.26 -13.74
C ASP A 158 8.75 -16.23 -14.29
N GLN A 159 9.01 -15.48 -15.37
CA GLN A 159 10.36 -15.33 -15.94
C GLN A 159 11.37 -14.69 -14.98
N LEU A 160 10.90 -13.75 -14.14
CA LEU A 160 11.69 -13.11 -13.09
C LEU A 160 11.92 -14.03 -11.87
N GLY A 161 11.33 -15.23 -11.85
CA GLY A 161 11.46 -16.20 -10.76
C GLY A 161 10.68 -15.83 -9.50
N HIS A 162 9.71 -14.91 -9.60
CA HIS A 162 8.85 -14.53 -8.48
C HIS A 162 7.70 -15.53 -8.23
N MET A 163 7.45 -16.43 -9.18
CA MET A 163 6.53 -17.56 -9.03
C MET A 163 7.08 -18.82 -9.70
N LYS A 164 6.47 -19.96 -9.39
CA LYS A 164 6.71 -21.25 -10.05
C LYS A 164 5.40 -22.02 -10.13
N GLU A 165 5.26 -22.86 -11.13
CA GLU A 165 4.12 -23.77 -11.23
C GLU A 165 4.12 -24.77 -10.06
N VAL A 166 2.95 -24.99 -9.48
CA VAL A 166 2.77 -25.96 -8.39
C VAL A 166 2.66 -27.35 -9.00
N VAL A 167 3.67 -28.19 -8.77
CA VAL A 167 3.64 -29.60 -9.19
C VAL A 167 2.64 -30.34 -8.29
N ALA A 168 1.80 -31.20 -8.87
CA ALA A 168 0.69 -31.87 -8.18
C ALA A 168 1.10 -32.81 -7.03
N GLU A 169 2.40 -33.02 -6.81
CA GLU A 169 2.98 -33.91 -5.80
C GLU A 169 3.61 -33.11 -4.64
N TYR A 170 2.87 -32.17 -4.04
CA TYR A 170 3.25 -31.73 -2.70
C TYR A 170 2.92 -32.85 -1.73
N ASP A 171 3.94 -33.38 -1.06
CA ASP A 171 3.81 -34.39 -0.02
C ASP A 171 2.85 -33.85 1.04
N ASN A 172 1.82 -34.63 1.40
CA ASN A 172 0.80 -34.26 2.40
C ASN A 172 1.40 -34.01 3.80
N SER A 173 2.72 -34.10 3.95
CA SER A 173 3.48 -33.81 5.16
C SER A 173 3.92 -32.34 5.32
N GLU A 174 3.88 -31.50 4.27
CA GLU A 174 4.22 -30.07 4.37
C GLU A 174 2.98 -29.17 4.35
N VAL A 175 2.86 -28.31 5.38
CA VAL A 175 1.76 -27.35 5.52
C VAL A 175 1.93 -26.20 4.50
N ALA A 176 1.33 -26.36 3.31
CA ALA A 176 1.12 -25.32 2.30
C ALA A 176 -0.06 -24.34 2.56
N TYR A 177 0.21 -23.05 2.76
CA TYR A 177 -0.85 -22.04 2.89
C TYR A 177 -1.25 -21.42 1.54
N TYR A 178 -2.56 -21.36 1.24
CA TYR A 178 -3.08 -20.76 0.03
C TYR A 178 -3.65 -19.38 0.31
N MET A 179 -3.17 -18.36 -0.41
CA MET A 179 -3.67 -17.00 -0.28
C MET A 179 -4.60 -16.62 -1.44
N PRO A 180 -5.66 -15.83 -1.16
CA PRO A 180 -6.45 -15.19 -2.20
C PRO A 180 -5.58 -14.41 -3.18
N HIS A 181 -5.71 -14.71 -4.48
CA HIS A 181 -5.05 -13.94 -5.52
C HIS A 181 -5.89 -12.70 -5.88
N HIS A 182 -5.31 -11.51 -5.76
CA HIS A 182 -5.90 -10.28 -6.26
C HIS A 182 -5.14 -9.85 -7.52
N GLY A 183 -5.82 -9.76 -8.66
CA GLY A 183 -5.23 -9.21 -9.87
C GLY A 183 -5.04 -7.71 -9.70
N VAL A 184 -3.78 -7.28 -9.52
CA VAL A 184 -3.36 -5.88 -9.57
C VAL A 184 -2.79 -5.66 -10.97
N LEU A 185 -3.40 -4.74 -11.74
CA LEU A 185 -2.97 -4.34 -13.07
C LEU A 185 -2.92 -2.83 -13.15
#